data_AF-A0A1U7XVN8-F1
#
_entry.id   AF-A0A1U7XVN8-F1
#
_cell.length_a   1.000
_cell.length_b   1.000
_cell.length_c   1.000
_cell.angle_alpha   90.00
_cell.angle_beta   90.00
_cell.angle_gamma   90.00
#
_symmetry.space_group_name_H-M   'P 1'
#
loop_
_entity.id
_entity.type
_entity.pdbx_description
1 polymer ?
#
loop_
_entity_poly.entity_id
_entity_poly.type
_entity_poly.pdbx_seq_one_letter_code
_entity_poly.pdbx_strand_id
1 'polypeptide(L)'
;GLTLLADYFTYVQDINEDTDYQSFKKKWGHDSRFESLDRKDREVLLNERVLQLRKAAQEKAYAVRAAAISQFKSMLREREDITLNTRWSKVKDSLRDDPRYKSVKHEDREALFNEYLSELKAAEQEVARIAKAKHDEEEKLKERERALRKRKEREEQEVERVRSKARRKEAVESYQALLVEIIKDPQASWTESKPKLEKDPQGRAANPHLDQSDLEKLFREHVKILYERSAQEFKALLAEVITVEACSRETEDGKTVGNSWSTAKQLLKADPRYSKMPRKDRESLWRRYVEDIQRRQKSALDEVDKARSKGSSGSRRR
;
A
#
# COMPACT_ATOMS: atom_id res chain seq x y z
N GLY A 1 52.60 -58.44 -20.58
CA GLY A 1 53.00 -59.59 -19.74
C GLY A 1 51.89 -59.95 -18.79
N LEU A 2 51.74 -59.20 -17.69
CA LEU A 2 50.75 -59.45 -16.63
C LEU A 2 49.28 -59.33 -17.09
N THR A 3 48.97 -58.46 -18.07
CA THR A 3 47.62 -58.32 -18.66
C THR A 3 47.15 -59.57 -19.41
N LEU A 4 48.04 -60.22 -20.17
CA LEU A 4 47.75 -61.47 -20.89
C LEU A 4 47.57 -62.69 -19.96
N LEU A 5 48.12 -62.63 -18.74
CA LEU A 5 47.97 -63.66 -17.70
C LEU A 5 46.70 -63.44 -16.85
N ALA A 6 46.30 -62.19 -16.61
CA ALA A 6 45.01 -61.87 -16.01
C ALA A 6 43.83 -62.30 -16.92
N ASP A 7 43.99 -62.18 -18.24
CA ASP A 7 43.05 -62.69 -19.23
C ASP A 7 42.94 -64.23 -19.21
N TYR A 8 44.03 -64.93 -18.88
CA TYR A 8 44.03 -66.40 -18.77
C TYR A 8 43.17 -66.89 -17.59
N PHE A 9 43.31 -66.31 -16.40
CA PHE A 9 42.43 -66.64 -15.24
C PHE A 9 40.97 -66.24 -15.47
N THR A 10 40.71 -65.32 -16.41
CA THR A 10 39.36 -64.96 -16.82
C THR A 10 38.74 -66.05 -17.71
N TYR A 11 39.56 -66.81 -18.45
CA TYR A 11 39.14 -67.89 -19.37
C TYR A 11 39.15 -69.31 -18.77
N VAL A 12 39.73 -69.49 -17.58
CA VAL A 12 39.62 -70.77 -16.84
C VAL A 12 38.20 -70.90 -16.31
N GLN A 13 37.34 -71.60 -17.04
CA GLN A 13 35.92 -71.82 -16.73
C GLN A 13 35.68 -72.55 -15.39
N ASP A 14 36.71 -73.16 -14.82
CA ASP A 14 36.67 -73.95 -13.59
C ASP A 14 36.85 -73.11 -12.30
N ILE A 15 37.05 -71.79 -12.39
CA ILE A 15 37.13 -70.89 -11.22
C ILE A 15 35.75 -70.26 -10.98
N ASN A 16 35.23 -70.44 -9.78
CA ASN A 16 33.99 -69.85 -9.28
C ASN A 16 34.22 -69.09 -7.96
N GLU A 17 33.16 -68.52 -7.41
CA GLU A 17 33.14 -67.76 -6.16
C GLU A 17 33.60 -68.56 -4.91
N ASP A 18 33.61 -69.89 -4.97
CA ASP A 18 34.00 -70.79 -3.87
C ASP A 18 35.36 -71.46 -4.09
N THR A 19 36.06 -71.12 -5.17
CA THR A 19 37.33 -71.75 -5.52
C THR A 19 38.42 -71.38 -4.51
N ASP A 20 39.06 -72.39 -3.92
CA ASP A 20 40.20 -72.24 -3.02
C ASP A 20 41.52 -72.57 -3.73
N TYR A 21 42.63 -72.10 -3.16
CA TYR A 21 43.95 -72.26 -3.79
C TYR A 21 44.38 -73.74 -3.94
N GLN A 22 44.02 -74.62 -3.00
CA GLN A 22 44.43 -76.02 -3.05
C GLN A 22 43.68 -76.78 -4.15
N SER A 23 42.36 -76.56 -4.26
CA SER A 23 41.56 -77.17 -5.33
C SER A 23 41.95 -76.65 -6.71
N PHE A 24 42.23 -75.35 -6.82
CA PHE A 24 42.74 -74.75 -8.05
C PHE A 24 44.11 -75.32 -8.45
N LYS A 25 45.07 -75.33 -7.51
CA LYS A 25 46.43 -75.83 -7.74
C LYS A 25 46.45 -77.31 -8.09
N LYS A 26 45.56 -78.13 -7.54
CA LYS A 26 45.48 -79.56 -7.91
C LYS A 26 45.16 -79.77 -9.39
N LYS A 27 44.32 -78.91 -9.98
CA LYS A 27 43.89 -79.00 -11.37
C LYS A 27 44.83 -78.29 -12.34
N TRP A 28 45.26 -77.08 -11.98
CA TRP A 28 45.99 -76.16 -12.88
C TRP A 28 47.44 -75.92 -12.45
N GLY A 29 47.90 -76.64 -11.42
CA GLY A 29 49.23 -76.46 -10.82
C GLY A 29 50.39 -76.71 -11.76
N HIS A 30 50.19 -77.57 -12.77
CA HIS A 30 51.16 -77.93 -13.81
C HIS A 30 50.99 -77.17 -15.13
N ASP A 31 50.04 -76.21 -15.20
CA ASP A 31 49.93 -75.37 -16.39
C ASP A 31 51.17 -74.46 -16.47
N SER A 32 51.89 -74.50 -17.58
CA SER A 32 53.14 -73.75 -17.78
C SER A 32 53.00 -72.25 -17.51
N ARG A 33 51.80 -71.67 -17.75
CA ARG A 33 51.51 -70.26 -17.48
C ARG A 33 51.30 -69.98 -15.99
N PHE A 34 50.77 -70.95 -15.25
CA PHE A 34 50.64 -70.87 -13.80
C PHE A 34 51.97 -71.16 -13.09
N GLU A 35 52.75 -72.13 -13.59
CA GLU A 35 54.07 -72.47 -13.07
C GLU A 35 55.15 -71.39 -13.29
N SER A 36 54.97 -70.50 -14.26
CA SER A 36 55.90 -69.41 -14.55
C SER A 36 55.71 -68.17 -13.66
N LEU A 37 54.59 -68.06 -12.95
CA LEU A 37 54.33 -67.00 -11.98
C LEU A 37 55.05 -67.26 -10.65
N ASP A 38 55.36 -66.24 -9.86
CA ASP A 38 55.86 -66.45 -8.50
C ASP A 38 54.77 -67.00 -7.58
N ARG A 39 55.15 -67.80 -6.57
CA ARG A 39 54.19 -68.43 -5.65
C ARG A 39 53.23 -67.41 -5.01
N LYS A 40 53.73 -66.22 -4.65
CA LYS A 40 52.93 -65.15 -4.06
C LYS A 40 51.94 -64.57 -5.08
N ASP A 41 52.41 -64.31 -6.30
CA ASP A 41 51.60 -63.72 -7.36
C ASP A 41 50.50 -64.68 -7.83
N ARG A 42 50.77 -65.99 -7.86
CA ARG A 42 49.77 -67.04 -8.14
C ARG A 42 48.58 -66.98 -7.20
N GLU A 43 48.84 -66.82 -5.91
CA GLU A 43 47.81 -66.78 -4.88
C GLU A 43 47.05 -65.45 -4.90
N VAL A 44 47.76 -64.33 -5.11
CA VAL A 44 47.14 -63.00 -5.24
C VAL A 44 46.19 -62.93 -6.44
N LEU A 45 46.62 -63.36 -7.62
CA LEU A 45 45.80 -63.32 -8.84
C LEU A 45 44.56 -64.22 -8.75
N LEU A 46 44.69 -65.41 -8.14
CA LEU A 46 43.54 -66.28 -7.89
C LEU A 46 42.56 -65.65 -6.89
N ASN A 47 43.07 -65.11 -5.78
CA ASN A 47 42.24 -64.46 -4.76
C ASN A 47 41.52 -63.22 -5.31
N GLU A 48 42.18 -62.43 -6.15
CA GLU A 48 41.58 -61.29 -6.83
C GLU A 48 40.43 -61.71 -7.75
N ARG A 49 40.63 -62.76 -8.58
CA ARG A 49 39.60 -63.30 -9.46
C ARG A 49 38.41 -63.84 -8.68
N VAL A 50 38.65 -64.63 -7.62
CA VAL A 50 37.60 -65.18 -6.75
C VAL A 50 36.83 -64.04 -6.04
N LEU A 51 37.52 -62.98 -5.59
CA LEU A 51 36.88 -61.81 -4.99
C LEU A 51 35.97 -61.09 -5.98
N GLN A 52 36.38 -60.91 -7.24
CA GLN A 52 35.54 -60.32 -8.28
C GLN A 52 34.30 -61.17 -8.56
N LEU A 53 34.45 -62.49 -8.65
CA LEU A 53 33.33 -63.41 -8.85
C LEU A 53 32.35 -63.39 -7.66
N ARG A 54 32.86 -63.34 -6.42
CA ARG A 54 32.03 -63.16 -5.21
C ARG A 54 31.24 -61.86 -5.25
N LYS A 55 31.88 -60.74 -5.62
CA LYS A 55 31.19 -59.45 -5.75
C LYS A 55 30.11 -59.49 -6.83
N ALA A 56 30.42 -60.03 -8.01
CA ALA A 56 29.45 -60.17 -9.10
C ALA A 56 28.29 -61.11 -8.74
N ALA A 57 28.56 -62.23 -8.06
CA ALA A 57 27.53 -63.14 -7.56
C ALA A 57 26.63 -62.47 -6.52
N GLN A 58 27.20 -61.68 -5.61
CA GLN A 58 26.46 -60.93 -4.60
C GLN A 58 25.59 -59.83 -5.24
N GLU A 59 26.12 -59.06 -6.19
CA GLU A 59 25.37 -58.03 -6.93
C GLU A 59 24.23 -58.66 -7.73
N LYS A 60 24.48 -59.78 -8.42
CA LYS A 60 23.45 -60.53 -9.13
C LYS A 60 22.36 -61.04 -8.18
N ALA A 61 22.73 -61.60 -7.03
CA ALA A 61 21.78 -62.04 -6.01
C ALA A 61 20.95 -60.87 -5.46
N TYR A 62 21.57 -59.71 -5.23
CA TYR A 62 20.89 -58.49 -4.82
C TYR A 62 19.90 -58.00 -5.89
N ALA A 63 20.32 -57.94 -7.15
CA ALA A 63 19.47 -57.51 -8.26
C ALA A 63 18.26 -58.45 -8.46
N VAL A 64 18.47 -59.77 -8.36
CA VAL A 64 17.38 -60.76 -8.42
C VAL A 64 16.41 -60.56 -7.26
N ARG A 65 16.90 -60.33 -6.03
CA ARG A 65 16.04 -60.06 -4.87
C ARG A 65 15.26 -58.75 -5.05
N ALA A 66 15.91 -57.68 -5.51
CA ALA A 66 15.27 -56.40 -5.75
C ALA A 66 14.18 -56.50 -6.83
N ALA A 67 14.44 -57.24 -7.92
CA ALA A 67 13.46 -57.51 -8.97
C ALA A 67 12.27 -58.32 -8.43
N ALA A 68 12.50 -59.35 -7.62
CA ALA A 68 11.43 -60.13 -6.98
C ALA A 68 10.56 -59.26 -6.05
N ILE A 69 11.18 -58.38 -5.24
CA ILE A 69 10.47 -57.41 -4.40
C ILE A 69 9.64 -56.44 -5.25
N SER A 70 10.22 -55.90 -6.32
CA SER A 70 9.50 -55.00 -7.23
C SER A 70 8.30 -55.67 -7.88
N GLN A 71 8.45 -56.92 -8.33
CA GLN A 71 7.36 -57.70 -8.91
C GLN A 71 6.27 -58.01 -7.87
N PHE A 72 6.67 -58.33 -6.63
CA PHE A 72 5.74 -58.52 -5.52
C PHE A 72 4.93 -57.25 -5.24
N LYS A 73 5.57 -56.08 -5.13
CA LYS A 73 4.86 -54.80 -4.95
C LYS A 73 3.98 -54.42 -6.16
N SER A 74 4.40 -54.75 -7.39
CA SER A 74 3.56 -54.55 -8.59
C SER A 74 2.26 -55.36 -8.52
N MET A 75 2.37 -56.63 -8.14
CA MET A 75 1.21 -57.50 -7.93
C MET A 75 0.26 -56.89 -6.88
N LEU A 76 0.78 -56.36 -5.77
CA LEU A 76 -0.05 -55.69 -4.75
C LEU A 76 -0.76 -54.44 -5.30
N ARG A 77 -0.14 -53.71 -6.23
CA ARG A 77 -0.71 -52.52 -6.87
C ARG A 77 -1.84 -52.84 -7.85
N GLU A 78 -1.77 -53.99 -8.50
CA GLU A 78 -2.80 -54.46 -9.45
C GLU A 78 -4.10 -54.91 -8.76
N ARG A 79 -4.11 -54.99 -7.43
CA ARG A 79 -5.23 -55.47 -6.61
C ARG A 79 -6.07 -54.31 -6.09
N GLU A 80 -7.32 -54.23 -6.53
CA GLU A 80 -8.29 -53.23 -6.07
C GLU A 80 -8.80 -53.48 -4.64
N ASP A 81 -8.71 -54.72 -4.14
CA ASP A 81 -9.11 -55.11 -2.78
C ASP A 81 -8.06 -54.75 -1.70
N ILE A 82 -6.90 -54.24 -2.12
CA ILE A 82 -5.85 -53.76 -1.22
C ILE A 82 -5.97 -52.25 -1.05
N THR A 83 -6.36 -51.85 0.16
CA THR A 83 -6.44 -50.45 0.61
C THR A 83 -5.47 -50.23 1.78
N LEU A 84 -5.29 -48.98 2.20
CA LEU A 84 -4.45 -48.61 3.34
C LEU A 84 -4.80 -49.30 4.66
N ASN A 85 -6.04 -49.80 4.79
CA ASN A 85 -6.54 -50.47 5.98
C ASN A 85 -6.60 -52.00 5.83
N THR A 86 -6.18 -52.53 4.68
CA THR A 86 -6.22 -53.98 4.42
C THR A 86 -5.18 -54.70 5.26
N ARG A 87 -5.61 -55.75 5.97
CA ARG A 87 -4.73 -56.59 6.79
C ARG A 87 -4.12 -57.72 5.96
N TRP A 88 -2.84 -58.02 6.17
CA TRP A 88 -2.13 -59.12 5.48
C TRP A 88 -2.89 -60.45 5.52
N SER A 89 -3.46 -60.79 6.69
CA SER A 89 -4.23 -62.02 6.90
C SER A 89 -5.46 -62.17 6.00
N LYS A 90 -5.99 -61.07 5.44
CA LYS A 90 -7.17 -61.09 4.56
C LYS A 90 -6.83 -61.30 3.08
N VAL A 91 -5.57 -61.05 2.69
CA VAL A 91 -5.16 -61.07 1.28
C VAL A 91 -4.12 -62.13 0.96
N LYS A 92 -3.34 -62.59 1.95
CA LYS A 92 -2.25 -63.56 1.71
C LYS A 92 -2.69 -64.84 0.99
N ASP A 93 -3.90 -65.32 1.26
CA ASP A 93 -4.42 -66.56 0.68
C ASP A 93 -4.87 -66.40 -0.76
N SER A 94 -5.36 -65.21 -1.14
CA SER A 94 -5.76 -64.91 -2.53
C SER A 94 -4.56 -64.61 -3.44
N LEU A 95 -3.40 -64.29 -2.86
CA LEU A 95 -2.15 -64.02 -3.57
C LEU A 95 -1.29 -65.28 -3.75
N ARG A 96 -1.59 -66.37 -3.04
CA ARG A 96 -0.73 -67.56 -2.93
C ARG A 96 -0.35 -68.17 -4.27
N ASP A 97 -1.25 -68.12 -5.26
CA ASP A 97 -1.04 -68.80 -6.54
C ASP A 97 -0.21 -67.98 -7.55
N ASP A 98 -0.05 -66.67 -7.34
CA ASP A 98 0.72 -65.79 -8.23
C ASP A 98 2.23 -66.14 -8.20
N PRO A 99 2.89 -66.31 -9.37
CA PRO A 99 4.33 -66.58 -9.44
C PRO A 99 5.19 -65.53 -8.73
N ARG A 100 4.78 -64.25 -8.74
CA ARG A 100 5.47 -63.12 -8.08
C ARG A 100 5.34 -63.16 -6.56
N TYR A 101 4.30 -63.82 -6.04
CA TYR A 101 4.18 -64.12 -4.60
C TYR A 101 5.14 -65.24 -4.19
N LYS A 102 5.26 -66.27 -5.02
CA LYS A 102 6.13 -67.44 -4.78
C LYS A 102 7.62 -67.10 -4.88
N SER A 103 8.01 -66.10 -5.68
CA SER A 103 9.41 -65.69 -5.86
C SER A 103 10.03 -64.98 -4.64
N VAL A 104 9.21 -64.55 -3.68
CA VAL A 104 9.64 -63.93 -2.42
C VAL A 104 9.58 -64.96 -1.28
N LYS A 105 10.58 -64.93 -0.38
CA LYS A 105 10.66 -65.79 0.82
C LYS A 105 9.47 -65.57 1.75
N HIS A 106 8.97 -66.63 2.36
CA HIS A 106 7.76 -66.58 3.19
C HIS A 106 7.88 -65.56 4.34
N GLU A 107 9.05 -65.48 4.96
CA GLU A 107 9.36 -64.61 6.10
C GLU A 107 9.35 -63.12 5.73
N ASP A 108 9.62 -62.79 4.46
CA ASP A 108 9.74 -61.41 3.98
C ASP A 108 8.39 -60.83 3.50
N ARG A 109 7.39 -61.66 3.17
CA ARG A 109 6.17 -61.24 2.46
C ARG A 109 5.32 -60.23 3.24
N GLU A 110 5.11 -60.48 4.53
CA GLU A 110 4.31 -59.57 5.37
C GLU A 110 5.02 -58.23 5.58
N ALA A 111 6.35 -58.26 5.76
CA ALA A 111 7.15 -57.04 5.87
C ALA A 111 7.06 -56.20 4.59
N LEU A 112 7.21 -56.83 3.42
CA LEU A 112 7.09 -56.16 2.12
C LEU A 112 5.68 -55.64 1.84
N PHE A 113 4.64 -56.34 2.30
CA PHE A 113 3.26 -55.87 2.22
C PHE A 113 3.04 -54.61 3.08
N ASN A 114 3.51 -54.63 4.33
CA ASN A 114 3.41 -53.47 5.23
C ASN A 114 4.24 -52.27 4.71
N GLU A 115 5.40 -52.54 4.13
CA GLU A 115 6.23 -51.52 3.44
C GLU A 115 5.45 -50.89 2.28
N TYR A 116 4.81 -51.70 1.42
CA TYR A 116 3.95 -51.20 0.35
C TYR A 116 2.80 -50.32 0.86
N LEU A 117 2.09 -50.74 1.93
CA LEU A 117 1.03 -49.91 2.51
C LEU A 117 1.57 -48.59 3.09
N SER A 118 2.76 -48.62 3.69
CA SER A 118 3.44 -47.41 4.19
C SER A 118 3.81 -46.46 3.04
N GLU A 119 4.34 -46.98 1.93
CA GLU A 119 4.63 -46.20 0.72
C GLU A 119 3.36 -45.58 0.13
N LEU A 120 2.27 -46.34 0.06
CA LEU A 120 0.97 -45.86 -0.42
C LEU A 120 0.44 -44.72 0.46
N LYS A 121 0.56 -44.85 1.78
CA LYS A 121 0.15 -43.80 2.74
C LYS A 121 1.00 -42.55 2.61
N ALA A 122 2.32 -42.71 2.48
CA ALA A 122 3.23 -41.58 2.31
C ALA A 122 2.96 -40.82 1.01
N ALA A 123 2.66 -41.54 -0.08
CA ALA A 123 2.28 -40.94 -1.36
C ALA A 123 0.98 -40.14 -1.25
N GLU A 124 -0.06 -40.67 -0.61
CA GLU A 124 -1.34 -39.94 -0.41
C GLU A 124 -1.15 -38.68 0.45
N GLN A 125 -0.36 -38.78 1.52
CA GLN A 125 -0.05 -37.63 2.37
C GLN A 125 0.72 -36.54 1.62
N GLU A 126 1.67 -36.92 0.77
CA GLU A 126 2.42 -35.94 -0.02
C GLU A 126 1.53 -35.26 -1.06
N VAL A 127 0.65 -36.00 -1.74
CA VAL A 127 -0.35 -35.41 -2.65
C VAL A 127 -1.26 -34.43 -1.90
N ALA A 128 -1.75 -34.80 -0.72
CA ALA A 128 -2.57 -33.93 0.11
C ALA A 128 -1.82 -32.66 0.56
N ARG A 129 -0.54 -32.79 0.92
CA ARG A 129 0.31 -31.63 1.29
C ARG A 129 0.53 -30.69 0.11
N ILE A 130 0.83 -31.22 -1.07
CA ILE A 130 1.00 -30.43 -2.29
C ILE A 130 -0.31 -29.72 -2.65
N ALA A 131 -1.44 -30.42 -2.60
CA ALA A 131 -2.76 -29.85 -2.87
C ALA A 131 -3.10 -28.72 -1.89
N LYS A 132 -2.86 -28.93 -0.58
CA LYS A 132 -3.04 -27.90 0.45
C LYS A 132 -2.12 -26.70 0.23
N ALA A 133 -0.84 -26.93 -0.07
CA ALA A 133 0.09 -25.85 -0.34
C ALA A 133 -0.32 -25.02 -1.56
N LYS A 134 -0.79 -25.66 -2.64
CA LYS A 134 -1.33 -24.97 -3.82
C LYS A 134 -2.56 -24.13 -3.47
N HIS A 135 -3.50 -24.70 -2.73
CA HIS A 135 -4.70 -23.99 -2.28
C HIS A 135 -4.35 -22.79 -1.39
N ASP A 136 -3.44 -22.95 -0.43
CA ASP A 136 -3.01 -21.89 0.46
C ASP A 136 -2.30 -20.75 -0.30
N GLU A 137 -1.48 -21.07 -1.31
CA GLU A 137 -0.85 -20.08 -2.18
C GLU A 137 -1.87 -19.35 -3.07
N GLU A 138 -2.87 -20.06 -3.60
CA GLU A 138 -3.96 -19.45 -4.39
C GLU A 138 -4.79 -18.48 -3.55
N GLU A 139 -5.17 -18.87 -2.32
CA GLU A 139 -5.93 -18.00 -1.43
C GLU A 139 -5.09 -16.77 -0.99
N LYS A 140 -3.78 -16.92 -0.74
CA LYS A 140 -2.89 -15.76 -0.50
C LYS A 140 -2.84 -14.81 -1.70
N LEU A 141 -2.78 -15.36 -2.92
CA LEU A 141 -2.74 -14.53 -4.13
C LEU A 141 -4.05 -13.75 -4.30
N LYS A 142 -5.18 -14.41 -4.09
CA LYS A 142 -6.52 -13.82 -4.11
C LYS A 142 -6.73 -12.78 -3.01
N GLU A 143 -6.19 -13.02 -1.82
CA GLU A 143 -6.19 -12.03 -0.73
C GLU A 143 -5.38 -10.79 -1.10
N ARG A 144 -4.18 -10.96 -1.65
CA ARG A 144 -3.34 -9.85 -2.15
C ARG A 144 -4.05 -9.07 -3.26
N GLU A 145 -4.70 -9.75 -4.19
CA GLU A 145 -5.47 -9.09 -5.26
C GLU A 145 -6.63 -8.27 -4.69
N ARG A 146 -7.40 -8.83 -3.74
CA ARG A 146 -8.46 -8.10 -3.04
C ARG A 146 -7.94 -6.87 -2.30
N ALA A 147 -6.80 -7.00 -1.62
CA ALA A 147 -6.16 -5.88 -0.92
C ALA A 147 -5.72 -4.77 -1.89
N LEU A 148 -5.14 -5.14 -3.04
CA LEU A 148 -4.77 -4.19 -4.10
C LEU A 148 -5.98 -3.49 -4.71
N ARG A 149 -7.05 -4.22 -5.02
CA ARG A 149 -8.31 -3.64 -5.53
C ARG A 149 -8.89 -2.64 -4.53
N LYS A 150 -8.96 -3.00 -3.25
CA LYS A 150 -9.46 -2.11 -2.19
C LYS A 150 -8.59 -0.87 -2.00
N ARG A 151 -7.27 -1.00 -2.14
CA ARG A 151 -6.34 0.15 -2.10
C ARG A 151 -6.58 1.09 -3.30
N LYS A 152 -6.67 0.53 -4.51
CA LYS A 152 -6.91 1.29 -5.73
C LYS A 152 -8.25 2.04 -5.69
N GLU A 153 -9.31 1.40 -5.22
CA GLU A 153 -10.62 2.03 -5.04
C GLU A 153 -10.56 3.23 -4.08
N ARG A 154 -9.86 3.09 -2.95
CA ARG A 154 -9.66 4.19 -1.99
C ARG A 154 -8.90 5.36 -2.61
N GLU A 155 -7.86 5.06 -3.38
CA GLU A 155 -7.06 6.06 -4.08
C GLU A 155 -7.90 6.80 -5.14
N GLU A 156 -8.71 6.08 -5.92
CA GLU A 156 -9.64 6.66 -6.89
C GLU A 156 -10.69 7.56 -6.21
N GLN A 157 -11.28 7.12 -5.10
CA GLN A 157 -12.21 7.93 -4.31
C GLN A 157 -11.55 9.20 -3.76
N GLU A 158 -10.31 9.10 -3.28
CA GLU A 158 -9.56 10.25 -2.80
C GLU A 158 -9.22 11.23 -3.91
N VAL A 159 -8.75 10.73 -5.05
CA VAL A 159 -8.47 11.54 -6.25
C VAL A 159 -9.75 12.25 -6.71
N GLU A 160 -10.88 11.56 -6.77
CA GLU A 160 -12.14 12.17 -7.19
C GLU A 160 -12.63 13.23 -6.20
N ARG A 161 -12.47 13.00 -4.89
CA ARG A 161 -12.76 14.00 -3.85
C ARG A 161 -11.90 15.25 -4.02
N VAL A 162 -10.61 15.09 -4.31
CA VAL A 162 -9.69 16.22 -4.56
C VAL A 162 -10.08 16.96 -5.83
N ARG A 163 -10.38 16.23 -6.92
CA ARG A 163 -10.83 16.82 -8.19
C ARG A 163 -12.14 17.58 -8.05
N SER A 164 -13.13 17.02 -7.34
CA SER A 164 -14.42 17.68 -7.08
C SER A 164 -14.24 18.99 -6.31
N LYS A 165 -13.38 18.99 -5.28
CA LYS A 165 -13.02 20.22 -4.55
C LYS A 165 -12.34 21.25 -5.44
N ALA A 166 -11.43 20.82 -6.31
CA ALA A 166 -10.75 21.70 -7.25
C ALA A 166 -11.73 22.35 -8.24
N ARG A 167 -12.61 21.57 -8.87
CA ARG A 167 -13.63 22.09 -9.80
C ARG A 167 -14.60 23.07 -9.12
N ARG A 168 -15.02 22.79 -7.88
CA ARG A 168 -15.84 23.73 -7.12
C ARG A 168 -15.08 25.01 -6.78
N LYS A 169 -13.81 24.92 -6.37
CA LYS A 169 -12.98 26.10 -6.08
C LYS A 169 -12.81 26.97 -7.31
N GLU A 170 -12.50 26.37 -8.46
CA GLU A 170 -12.40 27.05 -9.75
C GLU A 170 -13.72 27.74 -10.13
N ALA A 171 -14.86 27.05 -9.94
CA ALA A 171 -16.17 27.65 -10.18
C ALA A 171 -16.43 28.88 -9.28
N VAL A 172 -16.07 28.81 -7.99
CA VAL A 172 -16.17 29.95 -7.06
C VAL A 172 -15.31 31.12 -7.53
N GLU A 173 -14.05 30.88 -7.86
CA GLU A 173 -13.11 31.93 -8.30
C GLU A 173 -13.57 32.58 -9.61
N SER A 174 -14.03 31.75 -10.55
CA SER A 174 -14.59 32.20 -11.82
C SER A 174 -15.84 33.07 -11.62
N TYR A 175 -16.79 32.65 -10.77
CA TYR A 175 -17.97 33.44 -10.46
C TYR A 175 -17.62 34.73 -9.69
N GLN A 176 -16.65 34.70 -8.78
CA GLN A 176 -16.16 35.90 -8.10
C GLN A 176 -15.56 36.91 -9.09
N ALA A 177 -14.84 36.45 -10.13
CA ALA A 177 -14.36 37.33 -11.19
C ALA A 177 -15.52 37.99 -11.95
N LEU A 178 -16.58 37.23 -12.27
CA LEU A 178 -17.80 37.79 -12.86
C LEU A 178 -18.43 38.86 -11.97
N LEU A 179 -18.53 38.61 -10.66
CA LEU A 179 -19.06 39.58 -9.71
C LEU A 179 -18.21 40.86 -9.69
N VAL A 180 -16.89 40.72 -9.69
CA VAL A 180 -15.98 41.86 -9.79
C VAL A 180 -16.21 42.64 -11.09
N GLU A 181 -16.41 41.97 -12.22
CA GLU A 181 -16.63 42.59 -13.53
C GLU A 181 -17.97 43.34 -13.62
N ILE A 182 -19.07 42.72 -13.17
CA ILE A 182 -20.44 43.21 -13.39
C ILE A 182 -20.99 44.03 -12.22
N ILE A 183 -20.65 43.64 -10.98
CA ILE A 183 -21.22 44.25 -9.77
C ILE A 183 -20.21 45.24 -9.18
N LYS A 184 -20.44 46.53 -9.44
CA LYS A 184 -19.61 47.63 -8.94
C LYS A 184 -20.28 48.45 -7.82
N ASP A 185 -21.60 48.34 -7.69
CA ASP A 185 -22.39 49.10 -6.73
C ASP A 185 -22.43 48.39 -5.37
N PRO A 186 -21.96 49.03 -4.28
CA PRO A 186 -22.06 48.51 -2.91
C PRO A 186 -23.51 48.35 -2.39
N GLN A 187 -24.51 48.82 -3.13
CA GLN A 187 -25.93 48.68 -2.79
C GLN A 187 -26.70 47.78 -3.77
N ALA A 188 -26.00 47.05 -4.64
CA ALA A 188 -26.62 46.16 -5.60
C ALA A 188 -27.53 45.13 -4.94
N SER A 189 -28.74 44.95 -5.48
CA SER A 189 -29.67 43.91 -5.03
C SER A 189 -29.48 42.61 -5.81
N TRP A 190 -29.72 41.47 -5.16
CA TRP A 190 -29.62 40.16 -5.81
C TRP A 190 -30.64 40.01 -6.94
N THR A 191 -31.88 40.43 -6.69
CA THR A 191 -33.00 40.32 -7.63
C THR A 191 -32.77 41.08 -8.94
N GLU A 192 -32.15 42.26 -8.88
CA GLU A 192 -31.85 43.05 -10.07
C GLU A 192 -30.56 42.60 -10.77
N SER A 193 -29.62 42.04 -10.01
CA SER A 193 -28.30 41.64 -10.51
C SER A 193 -28.31 40.26 -11.14
N LYS A 194 -29.12 39.34 -10.61
CA LYS A 194 -29.19 37.94 -11.05
C LYS A 194 -29.39 37.80 -12.57
N PRO A 195 -30.37 38.46 -13.22
CA PRO A 195 -30.56 38.33 -14.67
C PRO A 195 -29.39 38.86 -15.51
N LYS A 196 -28.55 39.74 -14.96
CA LYS A 196 -27.35 40.26 -15.63
C LYS A 196 -26.20 39.26 -15.54
N LEU A 197 -26.05 38.60 -14.39
CA LEU A 197 -25.05 37.57 -14.13
C LEU A 197 -25.33 36.29 -14.92
N GLU A 198 -26.62 35.93 -15.10
CA GLU A 198 -27.03 34.78 -15.90
C GLU A 198 -26.78 34.95 -17.40
N LYS A 199 -26.68 36.19 -17.89
CA LYS A 199 -26.36 36.52 -19.29
C LYS A 199 -24.86 36.51 -19.59
N ASP A 200 -24.04 36.09 -18.64
CA ASP A 200 -22.59 35.95 -18.83
C ASP A 200 -22.28 34.99 -20.00
N PRO A 201 -21.56 35.42 -21.05
CA PRO A 201 -21.24 34.58 -22.20
C PRO A 201 -20.40 33.35 -21.84
N GLN A 202 -19.61 33.42 -20.76
CA GLN A 202 -18.81 32.30 -20.28
C GLN A 202 -19.62 31.29 -19.45
N GLY A 203 -20.90 31.59 -19.16
CA GLY A 203 -21.77 30.70 -18.41
C GLY A 203 -21.32 30.46 -16.97
N ARG A 204 -20.55 31.37 -16.37
CA ARG A 204 -20.00 31.21 -15.01
C ARG A 204 -21.09 31.06 -13.95
N ALA A 205 -22.22 31.74 -14.14
CA ALA A 205 -23.41 31.63 -13.29
C ALA A 205 -24.22 30.34 -13.50
N ALA A 206 -23.99 29.60 -14.58
CA ALA A 206 -24.65 28.33 -14.90
C ALA A 206 -23.75 27.11 -14.59
N ASN A 207 -22.63 27.32 -13.89
CA ASN A 207 -21.68 26.26 -13.59
C ASN A 207 -22.31 25.19 -12.66
N PRO A 208 -22.28 23.89 -13.01
CA PRO A 208 -22.95 22.83 -12.24
C PRO A 208 -22.36 22.60 -10.85
N HIS A 209 -21.18 23.16 -10.54
CA HIS A 209 -20.54 23.03 -9.23
C HIS A 209 -20.96 24.12 -8.23
N LEU A 210 -21.81 25.06 -8.64
CA LEU A 210 -22.42 26.09 -7.78
C LEU A 210 -23.93 26.04 -7.92
N ASP A 211 -24.63 25.89 -6.79
CA ASP A 211 -26.08 26.01 -6.77
C ASP A 211 -26.53 27.47 -6.59
N GLN A 212 -27.84 27.71 -6.70
CA GLN A 212 -28.42 29.03 -6.57
C GLN A 212 -28.10 29.70 -5.22
N SER A 213 -27.97 28.93 -4.13
CA SER A 213 -27.68 29.44 -2.79
C SER A 213 -26.22 29.89 -2.69
N ASP A 214 -25.30 29.10 -3.27
CA ASP A 214 -23.89 29.45 -3.38
C ASP A 214 -23.69 30.75 -4.14
N LEU A 215 -24.35 30.90 -5.29
CA LEU A 215 -24.27 32.11 -6.12
C LEU A 215 -24.76 33.34 -5.35
N GLU A 216 -25.91 33.23 -4.69
CA GLU A 216 -26.46 34.35 -3.89
C GLU A 216 -25.55 34.71 -2.71
N LYS A 217 -24.98 33.70 -2.04
CA LYS A 217 -24.03 33.91 -0.94
C LYS A 217 -22.78 34.64 -1.41
N LEU A 218 -22.18 34.20 -2.52
CA LEU A 218 -21.01 34.84 -3.12
C LEU A 218 -21.31 36.28 -3.55
N PHE A 219 -22.49 36.52 -4.12
CA PHE A 219 -22.95 37.87 -4.45
C PHE A 219 -23.04 38.76 -3.21
N ARG A 220 -23.71 38.30 -2.15
CA ARG A 220 -23.87 39.07 -0.89
C ARG A 220 -22.53 39.38 -0.25
N GLU A 221 -21.61 38.43 -0.23
CA GLU A 221 -20.26 38.65 0.29
C GLU A 221 -19.49 39.67 -0.55
N HIS A 222 -19.58 39.60 -1.88
CA HIS A 222 -18.96 40.59 -2.77
C HIS A 222 -19.50 42.01 -2.53
N VAL A 223 -20.82 42.16 -2.46
CA VAL A 223 -21.47 43.46 -2.16
C VAL A 223 -21.01 44.01 -0.81
N LYS A 224 -20.90 43.14 0.21
CA LYS A 224 -20.37 43.50 1.52
C LYS A 224 -18.91 43.97 1.44
N ILE A 225 -18.04 43.28 0.70
CA ILE A 225 -16.64 43.70 0.49
C ILE A 225 -16.56 45.07 -0.19
N LEU A 226 -17.40 45.33 -1.21
CA LEU A 226 -17.48 46.64 -1.86
C LEU A 226 -17.92 47.75 -0.90
N TYR A 227 -18.89 47.45 -0.04
CA TYR A 227 -19.36 48.35 1.00
C TYR A 227 -18.25 48.66 2.01
N GLU A 228 -17.59 47.63 2.52
CA GLU A 228 -16.52 47.76 3.50
C GLU A 228 -15.35 48.59 2.95
N ARG A 229 -14.94 48.36 1.71
CA ARG A 229 -13.95 49.19 1.02
C ARG A 229 -14.41 50.65 0.91
N SER A 230 -15.65 50.89 0.49
CA SER A 230 -16.19 52.25 0.38
C SER A 230 -16.24 52.96 1.74
N ALA A 231 -16.59 52.24 2.81
CA ALA A 231 -16.62 52.76 4.17
C ALA A 231 -15.22 53.04 4.72
N GLN A 232 -14.22 52.21 4.40
CA GLN A 232 -12.83 52.45 4.78
C GLN A 232 -12.28 53.72 4.12
N GLU A 233 -12.49 53.87 2.82
CA GLU A 233 -12.10 55.09 2.08
C GLU A 233 -12.80 56.34 2.62
N PHE A 234 -14.10 56.23 2.95
CA PHE A 234 -14.84 57.33 3.56
C PHE A 234 -14.31 57.69 4.94
N LYS A 235 -13.94 56.71 5.77
CA LYS A 235 -13.29 56.95 7.08
C LYS A 235 -11.93 57.63 6.92
N ALA A 236 -11.15 57.26 5.90
CA ALA A 236 -9.89 57.94 5.58
C ALA A 236 -10.14 59.42 5.23
N LEU A 237 -11.12 59.70 4.37
CA LEU A 237 -11.54 61.06 4.06
C LEU A 237 -11.96 61.84 5.31
N LEU A 238 -12.76 61.22 6.20
CA LEU A 238 -13.14 61.84 7.47
C LEU A 238 -11.93 62.18 8.32
N ALA A 239 -10.91 61.31 8.36
CA ALA A 239 -9.69 61.55 9.12
C ALA A 239 -8.81 62.67 8.56
N GLU A 240 -8.83 62.86 7.24
CA GLU A 240 -8.10 63.94 6.58
C GLU A 240 -8.80 65.30 6.75
N VAL A 241 -10.14 65.34 6.70
CA VAL A 241 -10.91 66.58 6.66
C VAL A 241 -11.42 67.02 8.04
N ILE A 242 -11.82 66.07 8.88
CA ILE A 242 -12.44 66.31 10.20
C ILE A 242 -11.36 66.14 11.28
N THR A 243 -10.29 66.92 11.19
CA THR A 243 -9.22 66.90 12.21
C THR A 243 -9.65 67.61 13.50
N VAL A 244 -8.89 67.42 14.57
CA VAL A 244 -9.08 68.13 15.85
C VAL A 244 -9.09 69.65 15.64
N GLU A 245 -8.14 70.16 14.87
CA GLU A 245 -8.00 71.59 14.58
C GLU A 245 -9.16 72.09 13.73
N ALA A 246 -9.60 71.31 12.74
CA ALA A 246 -10.75 71.65 11.93
C ALA A 246 -12.03 71.73 12.79
N CYS A 247 -12.19 70.83 13.76
CA CYS A 247 -13.33 70.82 14.69
C CYS A 247 -13.33 71.99 15.67
N SER A 248 -12.19 72.65 15.91
CA SER A 248 -12.07 73.84 16.76
C SER A 248 -12.35 75.15 16.02
N ARG A 249 -12.45 75.14 14.68
CA ARG A 249 -12.74 76.34 13.88
C ARG A 249 -14.25 76.57 13.82
N GLU A 250 -14.71 77.65 14.45
CA GLU A 250 -16.11 78.07 14.45
C GLU A 250 -16.40 79.01 13.28
N THR A 251 -17.56 78.83 12.65
CA THR A 251 -18.15 79.82 11.75
C THR A 251 -18.79 80.96 12.54
N GLU A 252 -19.18 82.05 11.88
CA GLU A 252 -19.95 83.16 12.48
C GLU A 252 -21.20 82.71 13.26
N ASP A 253 -21.80 81.57 12.87
CA ASP A 253 -22.96 80.95 13.54
C ASP A 253 -22.60 79.99 14.72
N GLY A 254 -21.33 79.88 15.13
CA GLY A 254 -20.89 78.92 16.16
C GLY A 254 -20.89 77.43 15.73
N LYS A 255 -21.12 77.16 14.44
CA LYS A 255 -21.05 75.80 13.87
C LYS A 255 -19.61 75.41 13.56
N THR A 256 -19.27 74.16 13.78
CA THR A 256 -17.99 73.55 13.42
C THR A 256 -18.22 72.32 12.54
N VAL A 257 -17.16 71.83 11.91
CA VAL A 257 -17.20 70.56 11.16
C VAL A 257 -17.42 69.34 12.07
N GLY A 258 -17.25 69.51 13.38
CA GLY A 258 -17.50 68.48 14.39
C GLY A 258 -18.93 68.50 14.95
N ASN A 259 -19.61 69.65 14.99
CA ASN A 259 -20.96 69.74 15.58
C ASN A 259 -22.09 69.82 14.54
N SER A 260 -21.78 70.05 13.26
CA SER A 260 -22.77 70.23 12.21
C SER A 260 -22.46 69.39 10.96
N TRP A 261 -23.34 68.43 10.67
CA TRP A 261 -23.26 67.62 9.45
C TRP A 261 -23.29 68.49 8.19
N SER A 262 -24.12 69.53 8.15
CA SER A 262 -24.20 70.43 7.01
C SER A 262 -22.87 71.12 6.72
N THR A 263 -22.15 71.56 7.76
CA THR A 263 -20.82 72.18 7.64
C THR A 263 -19.80 71.16 7.17
N ALA A 264 -19.73 69.98 7.81
CA ALA A 264 -18.84 68.90 7.39
C ALA A 264 -19.07 68.47 5.94
N LYS A 265 -20.33 68.31 5.53
CA LYS A 265 -20.75 67.92 4.19
C LYS A 265 -20.23 68.88 3.11
N GLN A 266 -20.13 70.18 3.38
CA GLN A 266 -19.59 71.13 2.39
C GLN A 266 -18.12 70.85 2.05
N LEU A 267 -17.34 70.37 3.02
CA LEU A 267 -15.93 70.01 2.82
C LEU A 267 -15.79 68.61 2.19
N LEU A 268 -16.68 67.69 2.57
CA LEU A 268 -16.61 66.30 2.11
C LEU A 268 -17.12 66.12 0.66
N LYS A 269 -18.12 66.90 0.23
CA LYS A 269 -18.84 66.67 -1.05
C LYS A 269 -17.98 66.76 -2.31
N ALA A 270 -16.83 67.44 -2.25
CA ALA A 270 -15.93 67.61 -3.38
C ALA A 270 -15.07 66.36 -3.63
N ASP A 271 -14.86 65.52 -2.61
CA ASP A 271 -14.02 64.34 -2.72
C ASP A 271 -14.78 63.15 -3.35
N PRO A 272 -14.20 62.41 -4.32
CA PRO A 272 -14.83 61.24 -4.92
C PRO A 272 -15.24 60.14 -3.93
N ARG A 273 -14.50 59.95 -2.83
CA ARG A 273 -14.78 58.96 -1.77
C ARG A 273 -16.11 59.23 -1.08
N TYR A 274 -16.51 60.50 -0.94
CA TYR A 274 -17.83 60.87 -0.42
C TYR A 274 -18.96 60.36 -1.32
N SER A 275 -18.82 60.49 -2.63
CA SER A 275 -19.85 60.04 -3.58
C SER A 275 -19.97 58.52 -3.64
N LYS A 276 -18.85 57.79 -3.47
CA LYS A 276 -18.83 56.32 -3.42
C LYS A 276 -19.49 55.72 -2.18
N MET A 277 -19.47 56.43 -1.06
CA MET A 277 -20.14 55.96 0.16
C MET A 277 -21.67 56.00 -0.02
N PRO A 278 -22.42 54.92 0.28
CA PRO A 278 -23.88 54.94 0.34
C PRO A 278 -24.47 56.13 1.10
N ARG A 279 -25.40 56.87 0.45
CA ARG A 279 -25.94 58.15 0.96
C ARG A 279 -26.54 58.05 2.36
N LYS A 280 -27.29 56.99 2.62
CA LYS A 280 -27.98 56.72 3.88
C LYS A 280 -27.04 56.55 5.09
N ASP A 281 -25.77 56.22 4.84
CA ASP A 281 -24.81 55.86 5.89
C ASP A 281 -23.76 56.94 6.15
N ARG A 282 -23.70 57.99 5.32
CA ARG A 282 -22.64 59.01 5.40
C ARG A 282 -22.69 59.78 6.73
N GLU A 283 -23.87 60.24 7.11
CA GLU A 283 -24.04 61.04 8.32
C GLU A 283 -23.80 60.22 9.59
N SER A 284 -24.30 58.98 9.63
CA SER A 284 -24.11 58.10 10.79
C SER A 284 -22.63 57.73 10.99
N LEU A 285 -21.90 57.47 9.91
CA LEU A 285 -20.46 57.23 9.95
C LEU A 285 -19.68 58.48 10.40
N TRP A 286 -20.03 59.66 9.88
CA TRP A 286 -19.44 60.92 10.35
C TRP A 286 -19.69 61.15 11.83
N ARG A 287 -20.94 60.96 12.30
CA ARG A 287 -21.30 61.16 13.70
C ARG A 287 -20.47 60.27 14.63
N ARG A 288 -20.39 58.99 14.30
CA ARG A 288 -19.56 58.02 15.05
C ARG A 288 -18.09 58.43 15.06
N TYR A 289 -17.57 58.90 13.93
CA TYR A 289 -16.18 59.34 13.82
C TYR A 289 -15.88 60.57 14.70
N VAL A 290 -16.76 61.57 14.69
CA VAL A 290 -16.66 62.75 15.56
C VAL A 290 -16.75 62.37 17.03
N GLU A 291 -17.71 61.53 17.41
CA GLU A 291 -17.84 61.04 18.80
C GLU A 291 -16.55 60.34 19.27
N ASP A 292 -15.90 59.58 18.38
CA ASP A 292 -14.61 58.95 18.66
C ASP A 292 -13.48 59.97 18.84
N ILE A 293 -13.42 61.04 18.03
CA ILE A 293 -12.47 62.15 18.22
C ILE A 293 -12.69 62.82 19.57
N GLN A 294 -13.92 63.21 19.89
CA GLN A 294 -14.26 63.90 21.14
C GLN A 294 -13.95 63.04 22.36
N ARG A 295 -14.25 61.75 22.28
CA ARG A 295 -13.90 60.78 23.33
C ARG A 295 -12.39 60.71 23.54
N ARG A 296 -11.61 60.65 22.45
CA ARG A 296 -10.12 60.64 22.53
C ARG A 296 -9.57 61.93 23.12
N GLN A 297 -10.13 63.09 22.76
CA GLN A 297 -9.76 64.38 23.34
C GLN A 297 -10.05 64.44 24.84
N LYS A 298 -11.24 64.00 25.26
CA LYS A 298 -11.62 63.95 26.68
C LYS A 298 -10.68 63.05 27.47
N SER A 299 -10.39 61.85 26.99
CA SER A 299 -9.46 60.93 27.64
C SER A 299 -8.04 61.49 27.72
N ALA A 300 -7.57 62.21 26.70
CA ALA A 300 -6.25 62.86 26.73
C ALA A 300 -6.17 63.98 27.78
N LEU A 301 -7.24 64.77 27.93
CA LEU A 301 -7.33 65.81 28.97
C LEU A 301 -7.35 65.18 30.38
N ASP A 302 -8.14 64.12 30.57
CA ASP A 302 -8.22 63.40 31.85
C ASP A 302 -6.85 62.80 32.25
N GLU A 303 -6.07 62.28 31.29
CA GLU A 303 -4.70 61.79 31.50
C GLU A 303 -3.73 62.92 31.92
N VAL A 304 -3.81 64.08 31.26
CA VAL A 304 -2.98 65.26 31.58
C VAL A 304 -3.29 65.78 32.98
N ASP A 305 -4.56 65.88 33.35
CA ASP A 305 -4.98 66.33 34.68
C ASP A 305 -4.56 65.35 35.78
N LYS A 306 -4.64 64.03 35.50
CA LYS A 306 -4.14 62.98 36.39
C LYS A 306 -2.62 63.04 36.57
N ALA A 307 -1.87 63.34 35.51
CA ALA A 307 -0.42 63.52 35.57
C ALA A 307 -0.02 64.77 36.38
N ARG A 308 -0.72 65.90 36.20
CA ARG A 308 -0.52 67.14 36.98
C ARG A 308 -0.80 66.94 38.47
N SER A 309 -1.85 66.20 38.81
CA SER A 309 -2.19 65.87 40.21
C SER A 309 -1.11 65.01 40.90
N LYS A 310 -0.50 64.07 40.18
CA LYS A 310 0.60 63.23 40.70
C LYS A 310 1.93 63.99 40.84
N GLY A 311 2.23 64.95 39.95
CA GLY A 311 3.43 65.79 40.07
C GLY A 311 3.41 66.74 41.26
N SER A 312 2.22 67.25 41.62
CA SER A 312 2.04 68.16 42.77
C SER A 312 2.20 67.46 44.12
N SER A 313 1.82 66.18 44.23
CA SER A 313 1.98 65.39 45.46
C SER A 313 3.41 64.89 45.70
N GLY A 314 4.25 64.81 44.66
CA GLY A 314 5.67 64.46 44.77
C GLY A 314 6.58 65.60 45.25
N SER A 315 6.19 66.86 45.03
CA SER A 315 7.00 68.03 45.42
C SER A 315 6.85 68.45 46.90
N ARG A 316 5.92 67.83 47.65
CA ARG A 316 5.72 68.08 49.09
C ARG A 316 6.47 67.12 50.02
N ARG A 317 7.31 66.23 49.48
CA ARG A 317 8.24 65.39 50.25
C ARG A 317 9.68 65.68 49.83
N ARG A 318 10.23 66.79 50.31
CA ARG A 318 11.68 66.99 50.48
C ARG A 318 11.92 67.90 51.67
#